data_AF-A0A972ZPR8-F1
#
_entry.id   AF-A0A972ZPR8-F1
#
_cell.length_a   1.000
_cell.length_b   1.000
_cell.length_c   1.000
_cell.angle_alpha   90.00
_cell.angle_beta   90.00
_cell.angle_gamma   90.00
#
_symmetry.space_group_name_H-M   'P 1'
#
loop_
_entity.id
_entity.type
_entity.pdbx_description
1 polymer ?
#
loop_
_entity_poly.entity_id
_entity_poly.type
_entity_poly.pdbx_seq_one_letter_code
_entity_poly.pdbx_strand_id
1 'polypeptide(L)'
;MAQNKNSLLLKITLIIFAVVALVYGLIYVFVPQVLVEASGSEPVPSGWLRWSGAILVALGIGAIMVLRNPSKQGIFVTTLAIGALFCGLALLYSVLFEMTGIGNIEQTLVPAIINLILSVLFWISLKKSKAILW
;
A
#
# COMPACT_ATOMS: atom_id res chain seq x y z
N MET A 1 4.08 -28.62 -13.76
CA MET A 1 4.88 -27.79 -12.83
C MET A 1 4.89 -26.28 -13.13
N ALA A 2 4.58 -25.80 -14.34
CA ALA A 2 4.59 -24.36 -14.67
C ALA A 2 3.49 -23.52 -13.99
N GLN A 3 2.35 -24.12 -13.64
CA GLN A 3 1.21 -23.41 -13.05
C GLN A 3 1.48 -22.87 -11.64
N ASN A 4 2.41 -23.47 -10.89
CA ASN A 4 2.70 -23.10 -9.50
C ASN A 4 3.60 -21.85 -9.40
N LYS A 5 4.54 -21.65 -10.35
CA LYS A 5 5.42 -20.48 -10.39
C LYS A 5 4.67 -19.18 -10.72
N ASN A 6 3.56 -19.27 -11.46
CA ASN A 6 2.80 -18.10 -11.90
C ASN A 6 2.09 -17.37 -10.76
N SER A 7 1.72 -18.07 -9.68
CA SER A 7 1.01 -17.50 -8.53
C SER A 7 1.92 -17.02 -7.38
N LEU A 8 3.18 -17.46 -7.36
CA LEU A 8 4.09 -17.17 -6.24
C LEU A 8 4.32 -15.66 -6.07
N LEU A 9 4.59 -14.95 -7.17
CA LEU A 9 4.81 -13.51 -7.13
C LEU A 9 3.57 -12.75 -6.62
N LEU A 10 2.37 -13.14 -7.08
CA LEU A 10 1.12 -12.56 -6.61
C LEU A 10 0.96 -12.75 -5.11
N LYS A 11 1.21 -13.96 -4.60
CA LYS A 11 1.13 -14.26 -3.16
C LYS A 11 2.09 -13.40 -2.34
N ILE A 12 3.36 -13.34 -2.75
CA ILE A 12 4.38 -12.51 -2.09
C ILE A 12 3.96 -11.04 -2.09
N THR A 13 3.53 -10.53 -3.24
CA THR A 13 3.11 -9.12 -3.37
C THR A 13 1.91 -8.79 -2.46
N LEU A 14 0.90 -9.67 -2.43
CA LEU A 14 -0.26 -9.51 -1.55
C LEU A 14 0.12 -9.56 -0.07
N ILE A 15 1.06 -10.44 0.33
CA ILE A 15 1.54 -10.52 1.71
C ILE A 15 2.25 -9.23 2.11
N ILE A 16 3.18 -8.73 1.29
CA ILE A 16 3.90 -7.48 1.57
C ILE A 16 2.91 -6.33 1.70
N PHE A 17 1.99 -6.20 0.74
CA PHE A 17 0.96 -5.16 0.80
C PHE A 17 0.09 -5.27 2.05
N ALA A 18 -0.39 -6.48 2.40
CA ALA A 18 -1.22 -6.69 3.58
C ALA A 18 -0.48 -6.31 4.87
N VAL A 19 0.80 -6.65 5.00
CA VAL A 19 1.61 -6.25 6.16
C VAL A 19 1.72 -4.73 6.25
N VAL A 20 2.10 -4.06 5.15
CA VAL A 20 2.22 -2.60 5.12
C VAL A 20 0.89 -1.93 5.45
N ALA A 21 -0.19 -2.34 4.79
CA ALA A 21 -1.51 -1.77 4.96
C ALA A 21 -2.08 -1.98 6.37
N LEU A 22 -1.88 -3.17 6.96
CA LEU A 22 -2.34 -3.44 8.32
C LEU A 22 -1.49 -2.69 9.37
N VAL A 23 -0.17 -2.64 9.22
CA VAL A 23 0.69 -1.92 10.18
C VAL A 23 0.38 -0.42 10.15
N TYR A 24 0.41 0.22 8.98
CA TYR A 24 0.07 1.65 8.87
C TYR A 24 -1.39 1.91 9.20
N GLY A 25 -2.30 1.04 8.76
CA GLY A 25 -3.73 1.17 9.01
C GLY A 25 -4.06 1.14 10.50
N LEU A 26 -3.53 0.16 11.25
CA LEU A 26 -3.77 0.05 12.69
C LEU A 26 -3.15 1.22 13.46
N ILE A 27 -1.95 1.67 13.07
CA ILE A 27 -1.34 2.85 13.69
C ILE A 27 -2.22 4.08 13.47
N TYR A 28 -2.66 4.34 12.23
CA TYR A 28 -3.55 5.47 11.93
C TYR A 28 -4.89 5.38 12.66
N VAL A 29 -5.49 4.20 12.81
CA VAL A 29 -6.78 4.04 13.51
C VAL A 29 -6.65 4.32 15.01
N PHE A 30 -5.67 3.72 15.67
CA PHE A 30 -5.61 3.69 17.14
C PHE A 30 -4.71 4.77 17.73
N VAL A 31 -3.53 4.99 17.12
CA VAL A 31 -2.45 5.84 17.64
C VAL A 31 -1.82 6.72 16.54
N PRO A 32 -2.60 7.49 15.77
CA PRO A 32 -2.10 8.31 14.66
C PRO A 32 -1.06 9.35 15.08
N GLN A 33 -1.06 9.77 16.35
CA GLN A 33 -0.11 10.73 16.91
C GLN A 33 1.34 10.27 16.74
N VAL A 34 1.61 8.96 16.84
CA VAL A 34 2.96 8.41 16.69
C VAL A 34 3.54 8.75 15.31
N LEU A 35 2.73 8.71 14.25
CA LEU A 35 3.18 9.05 12.89
C LEU A 35 3.30 10.56 12.68
N VAL A 36 2.42 11.36 13.30
CA VAL A 36 2.48 12.83 13.24
C VAL A 36 3.72 13.36 13.97
N GLU A 37 4.07 12.78 15.11
CA GLU A 37 5.29 13.15 15.84
C GLU A 37 6.53 12.67 15.09
N ALA A 38 6.51 11.43 14.56
CA ALA A 38 7.62 10.89 13.78
C ALA A 38 7.85 11.63 12.46
N SER A 39 6.80 12.18 11.83
CA SER A 39 6.96 12.97 10.60
C SER A 39 7.72 14.26 10.84
N GLY A 40 7.73 14.81 12.07
CA GLY A 40 8.39 16.09 12.36
C GLY A 40 7.81 17.27 11.55
N SER A 41 6.64 17.08 10.96
CA SER A 41 5.90 18.09 10.18
C SER A 41 5.08 18.99 11.09
N GLU A 42 4.39 19.98 10.52
CA GLU A 42 3.42 20.76 11.27
C GLU A 42 2.32 19.85 11.88
N PRO A 43 1.80 20.17 13.07
CA PRO A 43 0.84 19.33 13.75
C PRO A 43 -0.47 19.26 12.97
N VAL A 44 -0.83 18.07 12.50
CA VAL A 44 -2.16 17.79 11.93
C VAL A 44 -3.06 17.24 13.03
N PRO A 45 -4.34 17.65 13.13
CA PRO A 45 -5.30 17.04 14.04
C PRO A 45 -5.38 15.52 13.81
N SER A 46 -4.79 14.75 14.73
CA SER A 46 -4.61 13.30 14.59
C SER A 46 -5.91 12.51 14.37
N GLY A 47 -7.06 13.05 14.83
CA GLY A 47 -8.38 12.49 14.54
C GLY A 47 -8.70 12.42 13.05
N TRP A 48 -8.19 13.37 12.24
CA TRP A 48 -8.39 13.41 10.79
C TRP A 48 -7.66 12.28 10.06
N LEU A 49 -6.66 11.65 10.67
CA LEU A 49 -5.92 10.53 10.06
C LEU A 49 -6.56 9.17 10.32
N ARG A 50 -7.53 9.08 11.24
CA ARG A 50 -8.11 7.78 11.66
C ARG A 50 -8.90 7.08 10.56
N TRP A 51 -9.62 7.84 9.73
CA TRP A 51 -10.45 7.26 8.66
C TRP A 51 -9.62 6.61 7.55
N SER A 52 -8.48 7.21 7.18
CA SER A 52 -7.58 6.63 6.18
C SER A 52 -6.97 5.33 6.72
N GLY A 53 -6.69 5.27 8.02
CA GLY A 53 -6.30 4.03 8.69
C GLY A 53 -7.32 2.90 8.53
N ALA A 54 -8.61 3.18 8.74
CA ALA A 54 -9.67 2.17 8.60
C ALA A 54 -9.77 1.64 7.16
N ILE A 55 -9.59 2.51 6.17
CA ILE A 55 -9.52 2.13 4.75
C ILE A 55 -8.31 1.22 4.48
N LEU A 56 -7.13 1.56 4.99
CA LEU A 56 -5.93 0.73 4.84
C LEU A 56 -6.12 -0.66 5.48
N VAL A 57 -6.74 -0.73 6.66
CA VAL A 57 -7.06 -2.03 7.30
C VAL A 57 -8.00 -2.84 6.40
N ALA A 58 -9.06 -2.22 5.86
CA ALA A 58 -9.98 -2.91 4.97
C ALA A 58 -9.30 -3.44 3.70
N LEU A 59 -8.41 -2.64 3.08
CA LEU A 59 -7.62 -3.06 1.93
C LEU A 59 -6.64 -4.20 2.28
N GLY A 60 -6.01 -4.15 3.45
CA GLY A 60 -5.13 -5.21 3.95
C GLY A 60 -5.88 -6.53 4.17
N ILE A 61 -7.09 -6.49 4.76
CA ILE A 61 -7.97 -7.65 4.89
C ILE A 61 -8.39 -8.17 3.51
N GLY A 62 -8.77 -7.27 2.58
CA GLY A 62 -9.10 -7.64 1.20
C GLY A 62 -7.94 -8.37 0.51
N ALA A 63 -6.70 -7.91 0.70
CA ALA A 63 -5.51 -8.60 0.19
C ALA A 63 -5.35 -10.02 0.77
N ILE A 64 -5.64 -10.23 2.06
CA ILE A 64 -5.65 -11.55 2.69
C ILE A 64 -6.76 -12.44 2.09
N MET A 65 -7.94 -11.88 1.82
CA MET A 65 -9.04 -12.62 1.18
C MET A 65 -8.65 -13.09 -0.22
N VAL A 66 -8.02 -12.22 -1.02
CA VAL A 66 -7.50 -12.57 -2.35
C VAL A 66 -6.36 -13.59 -2.25
N LEU A 67 -5.50 -13.49 -1.24
CA LEU A 67 -4.43 -14.47 -1.01
C LEU A 67 -4.99 -15.88 -0.80
N ARG A 68 -6.10 -16.00 -0.08
CA ARG A 68 -6.79 -17.28 0.19
C ARG A 68 -7.57 -17.78 -1.04
N ASN A 69 -8.23 -16.88 -1.77
CA ASN A 69 -8.97 -17.22 -2.97
C ASN A 69 -8.75 -16.17 -4.08
N PRO A 70 -7.73 -16.35 -4.94
CA PRO A 70 -7.41 -15.37 -5.97
C PRO A 70 -8.31 -15.45 -7.21
N SER A 71 -9.20 -16.44 -7.30
CA SER A 71 -10.01 -16.65 -8.51
C SER A 71 -10.91 -15.45 -8.79
N LYS A 72 -10.85 -14.91 -10.03
CA LYS A 72 -11.66 -13.78 -10.50
C LYS A 72 -11.47 -12.46 -9.72
N GLN A 73 -10.33 -12.30 -9.03
CA GLN A 73 -10.01 -11.11 -8.24
C GLN A 73 -9.15 -10.08 -9.00
N GLY A 74 -9.07 -10.17 -10.33
CA GLY A 74 -8.24 -9.27 -11.15
C GLY A 74 -8.57 -7.79 -10.95
N ILE A 75 -9.84 -7.43 -10.77
CA ILE A 75 -10.28 -6.06 -10.50
C ILE A 75 -9.68 -5.53 -9.20
N PHE A 76 -9.79 -6.28 -8.10
CA PHE A 76 -9.25 -5.86 -6.81
C PHE A 76 -7.72 -5.66 -6.87
N VAL A 77 -6.99 -6.61 -7.47
CA VAL A 77 -5.53 -6.50 -7.64
C VAL A 77 -5.15 -5.30 -8.51
N THR A 78 -5.98 -4.96 -9.51
CA THR A 78 -5.80 -3.76 -10.35
C THR A 78 -6.02 -2.49 -9.53
N THR A 79 -7.04 -2.45 -8.67
CA THR A 79 -7.27 -1.35 -7.73
C THR A 79 -6.07 -1.18 -6.79
N LEU A 80 -5.49 -2.26 -6.26
CA LEU A 80 -4.27 -2.17 -5.44
C LEU A 80 -3.07 -1.63 -6.22
N ALA A 81 -2.88 -2.05 -7.47
CA ALA A 81 -1.80 -1.55 -8.33
C ALA A 81 -1.93 -0.04 -8.58
N ILE A 82 -3.14 0.42 -8.90
CA ILE A 82 -3.44 1.83 -9.16
C ILE A 82 -3.32 2.66 -7.89
N GLY A 83 -3.86 2.16 -6.77
CA GLY A 83 -3.77 2.83 -5.47
C GLY A 83 -2.32 3.01 -5.03
N ALA A 84 -1.52 1.94 -5.10
CA ALA A 84 -0.09 2.01 -4.79
C ALA A 84 0.66 2.96 -5.73
N LEU A 85 0.32 2.99 -7.03
CA LEU A 85 0.92 3.95 -7.96
C LEU A 85 0.64 5.39 -7.54
N PHE A 86 -0.62 5.76 -7.35
CA PHE A 86 -1.00 7.13 -7.01
C PHE A 86 -0.49 7.54 -5.63
N CYS A 87 -0.52 6.66 -4.62
CA CYS A 87 0.09 6.94 -3.32
C CYS A 87 1.60 7.17 -3.45
N GLY A 88 2.30 6.32 -4.20
CA GLY A 88 3.74 6.47 -4.43
C GLY A 88 4.09 7.78 -5.15
N LEU A 89 3.34 8.13 -6.20
CA LEU A 89 3.54 9.37 -6.95
C LEU A 89 3.19 10.62 -6.14
N ALA A 90 2.13 10.59 -5.33
CA ALA A 90 1.75 11.71 -4.48
C ALA A 90 2.83 12.01 -3.44
N LEU A 91 3.34 10.98 -2.75
CA LEU A 91 4.41 11.15 -1.76
C LEU A 91 5.73 11.58 -2.41
N LEU A 92 6.04 11.04 -3.59
CA LEU A 92 7.22 11.47 -4.34
C LEU A 92 7.10 12.93 -4.79
N TYR A 93 5.91 13.35 -5.23
CA TYR A 93 5.63 14.74 -5.57
C TYR A 93 5.89 15.65 -4.37
N SER A 94 5.37 15.31 -3.18
CA SER A 94 5.65 16.07 -1.97
C SER A 94 7.16 16.19 -1.73
N VAL A 95 7.91 15.08 -1.75
CA VAL A 95 9.38 15.13 -1.54
C VAL A 95 10.10 16.04 -2.54
N LEU A 96 9.67 16.07 -3.80
CA LEU A 96 10.35 16.83 -4.86
C LEU A 96 9.95 18.31 -4.90
N PHE A 97 8.72 18.65 -4.52
CA PHE A 97 8.12 19.97 -4.79
C PHE A 97 7.57 20.68 -3.54
N GLU A 98 7.32 19.97 -2.44
CA GLU A 98 6.73 20.50 -1.21
C GLU A 98 7.72 20.41 -0.03
N MET A 99 9.00 20.71 -0.25
CA MET A 99 10.05 20.55 0.77
C MET A 99 9.79 21.35 2.06
N THR A 100 9.03 22.45 1.98
CA THR A 100 8.56 23.20 3.14
C THR A 100 7.39 22.48 3.81
N GLY A 101 7.58 22.00 5.04
CA GLY A 101 6.52 21.40 5.85
C GLY A 101 6.50 19.87 5.90
N ILE A 102 7.34 19.19 5.12
CA ILE A 102 7.45 17.71 5.11
C ILE A 102 8.07 17.14 6.40
N GLY A 103 8.84 17.93 7.13
CA GLY A 103 9.60 17.46 8.28
C GLY A 103 10.65 16.43 7.86
N ASN A 104 10.63 15.25 8.48
CA ASN A 104 11.52 14.13 8.23
C ASN A 104 11.25 13.50 6.86
N ILE A 105 12.08 13.85 5.87
CA ILE A 105 11.97 13.38 4.47
C ILE A 105 11.82 11.85 4.38
N GLU A 106 12.52 11.10 5.24
CA GLU A 106 12.47 9.63 5.25
C GLU A 106 11.06 9.07 5.49
N GLN A 107 10.25 9.75 6.32
CA GLN A 107 8.87 9.34 6.62
C GLN A 107 7.93 9.47 5.42
N THR A 108 8.30 10.28 4.43
CA THR A 108 7.57 10.44 3.17
C THR A 108 8.19 9.61 2.05
N LEU A 109 9.52 9.63 1.94
CA LEU A 109 10.25 8.98 0.85
C LEU A 109 10.22 7.45 0.94
N VAL A 110 10.36 6.87 2.13
CA VAL A 110 10.34 5.41 2.30
C VAL A 110 8.98 4.83 1.87
N PRO A 111 7.82 5.34 2.35
CA PRO A 111 6.54 4.88 1.86
C PRO A 111 6.31 5.18 0.38
N ALA A 112 6.86 6.26 -0.18
CA ALA A 112 6.79 6.55 -1.61
C ALA A 112 7.43 5.41 -2.43
N ILE A 113 8.67 5.05 -2.10
CA ILE A 113 9.42 4.00 -2.78
C ILE A 113 8.71 2.64 -2.64
N ILE A 114 8.25 2.29 -1.43
CA ILE A 114 7.53 1.03 -1.17
C ILE A 114 6.28 0.93 -2.05
N ASN A 115 5.49 2.00 -2.13
CA ASN A 115 4.26 2.02 -2.92
C ASN A 115 4.53 1.91 -4.42
N LEU A 116 5.56 2.58 -4.94
CA LEU A 116 5.96 2.45 -6.35
C LEU A 116 6.43 1.03 -6.69
N ILE A 117 7.23 0.41 -5.82
CA ILE A 117 7.67 -0.97 -5.99
C ILE A 117 6.46 -1.92 -5.95
N LEU A 118 5.55 -1.75 -4.99
CA LEU A 118 4.33 -2.56 -4.89
C LEU A 118 3.45 -2.44 -6.13
N SER A 119 3.28 -1.24 -6.67
CA SER A 119 2.57 -1.01 -7.93
C SER A 119 3.17 -1.84 -9.07
N VAL A 120 4.50 -1.75 -9.27
CA VAL A 120 5.19 -2.53 -10.30
C VAL A 120 5.01 -4.03 -10.08
N LEU A 121 5.16 -4.50 -8.84
CA LEU A 121 4.98 -5.92 -8.50
C LEU A 121 3.55 -6.40 -8.77
N PHE A 122 2.53 -5.58 -8.49
CA PHE A 122 1.14 -5.91 -8.80
C PHE A 122 0.89 -5.95 -10.30
N TRP A 123 1.44 -5.03 -11.09
CA TRP A 123 1.33 -5.07 -12.55
C TRP A 123 1.98 -6.32 -13.16
N ILE A 124 3.15 -6.71 -12.65
CA ILE A 124 3.79 -7.96 -13.07
C ILE A 124 2.96 -9.18 -12.62
N SER A 125 2.41 -9.14 -11.40
CA SER A 125 1.54 -10.20 -10.86
C SER A 125 0.28 -10.39 -11.69
N LEU A 126 -0.38 -9.30 -12.11
CA LEU A 126 -1.55 -9.31 -12.99
C LEU A 126 -1.25 -10.01 -14.32
N LYS A 127 -0.09 -9.71 -14.92
CA LYS A 127 0.34 -10.35 -16.17
C LYS A 127 0.65 -11.84 -15.98
N LYS A 128 1.38 -12.20 -14.93
CA LYS A 128 1.81 -13.59 -14.68
C LYS A 128 0.69 -14.50 -14.14
N SER A 129 -0.25 -13.96 -13.40
CA SER A 129 -1.38 -14.70 -12.80
C SER A 129 -2.70 -14.51 -13.57
N LYS A 130 -2.65 -14.07 -14.84
CA LYS A 130 -3.85 -13.77 -15.64
C LYS A 130 -4.88 -14.90 -15.65
N ALA A 131 -4.43 -16.15 -15.82
CA ALA A 131 -5.32 -17.33 -15.88
C ALA A 131 -6.02 -17.67 -14.55
N ILE A 132 -5.60 -17.10 -13.44
CA ILE A 132 -6.22 -17.29 -12.12
C ILE A 132 -7.13 -16.10 -11.81
N LEU A 133 -6.69 -14.89 -12.17
CA LEU A 133 -7.37 -13.64 -11.81
C LEU A 133 -8.58 -13.28 -12.70
N TRP A 134 -8.73 -13.95 -13.84
CA TRP A 134 -9.79 -13.75 -14.83
C TRP A 134 -10.40 -15.10 -15.22
#